data_AF-A0A843B100-F1
#
_entry.id   AF-A0A843B100-F1
#
_cell.length_a   1.000
_cell.length_b   1.000
_cell.length_c   1.000
_cell.angle_alpha   90.00
_cell.angle_beta   90.00
_cell.angle_gamma   90.00
#
_symmetry.space_group_name_H-M   'P 1'
#
loop_
_entity.id
_entity.type
_entity.pdbx_description
1 polymer ?
#
loop_
_entity_poly.entity_id
_entity_poly.type
_entity_poly.pdbx_seq_one_letter_code
_entity_poly.pdbx_strand_id
1 'polypeptide(L)'
;MKLGEIYRFAVQLAKENDPRTGEEMEDELRRTEERYRKMDEEERGRFDLDSLWNPYPDSRLVHGDPETEIEGVLWGIDISTGEMVLADRLREKGRLIDAVIGHHPFGRARPAFGEALHLH
;
A
#
# COMPACT_ATOMS: atom_id res chain seq x y z
N MET A 1 -4.11 0.70 17.23
CA MET A 1 -3.49 1.49 16.14
C MET A 1 -4.43 1.40 14.98
N LYS A 2 -4.73 2.53 14.35
CA LYS A 2 -5.64 2.55 13.23
C LYS A 2 -5.00 1.92 11.99
N LEU A 3 -5.81 1.31 11.13
CA LEU A 3 -5.35 0.67 9.90
C LEU A 3 -4.52 1.63 9.02
N GLY A 4 -4.97 2.88 8.90
CA GLY A 4 -4.27 3.93 8.16
C GLY A 4 -2.92 4.31 8.78
N GLU A 5 -2.82 4.30 10.11
CA GLU A 5 -1.55 4.55 10.82
C GLU A 5 -0.55 3.43 10.57
N ILE A 6 -0.99 2.17 10.59
CA ILE A 6 -0.15 1.01 10.28
C ILE A 6 0.41 1.11 8.86
N TYR A 7 -0.44 1.46 7.88
CA TYR A 7 0.00 1.65 6.50
C TYR A 7 1.02 2.78 6.36
N ARG A 8 0.74 3.97 6.92
CA ARG A 8 1.68 5.11 6.89
C ARG A 8 2.99 4.78 7.60
N PHE A 9 2.93 4.08 8.72
CA PHE A 9 4.10 3.62 9.46
C PHE A 9 4.96 2.67 8.61
N ALA A 10 4.35 1.70 7.93
CA ALA A 10 5.08 0.78 7.05
C ALA A 10 5.80 1.51 5.91
N VAL A 11 5.13 2.49 5.27
CA VAL A 11 5.74 3.32 4.22
C VAL A 11 6.88 4.17 4.77
N GLN A 12 6.70 4.78 5.94
CA GLN A 12 7.72 5.60 6.57
C GLN A 12 8.96 4.76 6.94
N LEU A 13 8.74 3.60 7.56
CA LEU A 13 9.82 2.67 7.90
C LEU A 13 10.56 2.19 6.65
N ALA A 14 9.84 1.93 5.55
CA ALA A 14 10.46 1.58 4.28
C ALA A 14 11.37 2.71 3.77
N LYS A 15 10.90 3.98 3.77
CA LYS A 15 11.72 5.14 3.37
C LYS A 15 13.00 5.30 4.20
N GLU A 16 12.92 5.05 5.50
CA GLU A 16 14.08 5.17 6.40
C GLU A 16 15.14 4.08 6.16
N ASN A 17 14.74 2.96 5.57
CA ASN A 17 15.61 1.81 5.29
C ASN A 17 15.85 1.59 3.79
N ASP A 18 15.36 2.51 2.95
CA ASP A 18 15.52 2.42 1.51
C ASP A 18 16.99 2.65 1.15
N PRO A 19 17.62 1.81 0.30
CA PRO A 19 18.99 2.02 -0.14
C PRO A 19 19.16 3.26 -1.05
N ARG A 20 18.07 3.78 -1.63
CA ARG A 20 18.06 5.03 -2.40
C ARG A 20 18.33 6.21 -1.48
N THR A 21 18.91 7.26 -2.05
CA THR A 21 19.11 8.52 -1.35
C THR A 21 17.79 9.27 -1.14
N GLY A 22 17.74 10.12 -0.13
CA GLY A 22 16.58 11.00 0.11
C GLY A 22 16.27 11.89 -1.10
N GLU A 23 17.30 12.37 -1.81
CA GLU A 23 17.14 13.19 -3.01
C GLU A 23 16.47 12.43 -4.17
N GLU A 24 16.85 11.16 -4.40
CA GLU A 24 16.24 10.34 -5.46
C GLU A 24 14.74 10.11 -5.21
N MET A 25 14.37 9.81 -3.96
CA MET A 25 12.97 9.64 -3.57
C MET A 25 12.18 10.95 -3.67
N GLU A 26 12.76 12.08 -3.23
CA GLU A 26 12.13 13.39 -3.35
C GLU A 26 11.93 13.81 -4.81
N ASP A 27 12.90 13.52 -5.68
CA ASP A 27 12.80 13.74 -7.12
C ASP A 27 11.65 12.94 -7.74
N GLU A 28 11.51 11.67 -7.37
CA GLU A 28 10.43 10.80 -7.84
C GLU A 28 9.05 11.33 -7.45
N LEU A 29 8.88 11.72 -6.18
CA LEU A 29 7.64 12.29 -5.67
C LEU A 29 7.33 13.64 -6.35
N ARG A 30 8.32 14.50 -6.54
CA ARG A 30 8.18 15.78 -7.26
C ARG A 30 7.73 15.57 -8.71
N ARG A 31 8.35 14.65 -9.45
CA ARG A 31 7.92 14.32 -10.82
C ARG A 31 6.48 13.81 -10.85
N THR A 32 6.10 12.99 -9.87
CA THR A 32 4.74 12.48 -9.73
C THR A 32 3.73 13.60 -9.47
N GLU A 33 4.06 14.54 -8.59
CA GLU A 33 3.23 15.72 -8.33
C GLU A 33 3.09 16.61 -9.57
N GLU A 34 4.17 16.83 -10.31
CA GLU A 34 4.12 17.59 -11.57
C GLU A 34 3.22 16.94 -12.62
N ARG A 35 3.26 15.60 -12.74
CA ARG A 35 2.35 14.86 -13.62
C ARG A 35 0.89 15.06 -13.19
N TYR A 36 0.60 14.87 -11.90
CA TYR A 36 -0.74 15.06 -11.34
C TYR A 36 -1.29 16.48 -11.60
N ARG A 37 -0.44 17.51 -11.45
CA ARG A 37 -0.83 18.91 -11.71
C ARG A 37 -1.19 19.16 -13.17
N LYS A 38 -0.58 18.44 -14.12
CA LYS A 38 -0.84 18.57 -15.57
C LYS A 38 -2.04 17.75 -16.05
N MET A 39 -2.53 16.81 -15.25
CA MET A 39 -3.69 15.97 -15.57
C MET A 39 -4.99 16.77 -15.63
N ASP A 40 -5.89 16.36 -16.52
CA ASP A 40 -7.26 16.86 -16.58
C ASP A 40 -8.14 16.28 -15.46
N GLU A 41 -9.40 16.71 -15.38
CA GLU A 41 -10.34 16.29 -14.33
C GLU A 41 -10.68 14.80 -14.39
N GLU A 42 -10.76 14.22 -15.60
CA GLU A 42 -11.07 12.81 -15.81
C GLU A 42 -9.89 11.92 -15.37
N GLU A 43 -8.67 12.31 -15.75
CA GLU A 43 -7.43 11.65 -15.35
C GLU A 43 -7.23 11.73 -13.83
N ARG A 44 -7.43 12.90 -13.22
CA ARG A 44 -7.32 13.09 -11.76
C ARG A 44 -8.34 12.24 -11.01
N GLY A 45 -9.54 12.04 -11.55
CA GLY A 45 -10.56 11.18 -10.95
C GLY A 45 -10.14 9.71 -10.82
N ARG A 46 -9.15 9.26 -11.60
CA ARG A 46 -8.60 7.89 -11.55
C ARG A 46 -7.21 7.82 -10.94
N PHE A 47 -6.63 8.98 -10.60
CA PHE A 47 -5.27 9.06 -10.11
C PHE A 47 -5.16 8.51 -8.68
N ASP A 48 -4.10 7.74 -8.44
CA ASP A 48 -3.79 7.24 -7.11
C ASP A 48 -3.10 8.31 -6.27
N LEU A 49 -3.88 8.99 -5.41
CA LEU A 49 -3.40 10.08 -4.57
C LEU A 49 -2.30 9.65 -3.58
N ASP A 50 -2.19 8.36 -3.26
CA ASP A 50 -1.10 7.87 -2.41
C ASP A 50 0.26 8.06 -3.06
N SER A 51 0.35 8.02 -4.39
CA SER A 51 1.59 8.22 -5.14
C SER A 51 2.20 9.62 -4.96
N LEU A 52 1.46 10.58 -4.40
CA LEU A 52 1.98 11.92 -4.07
C LEU A 52 2.86 11.94 -2.81
N TRP A 53 2.77 10.91 -1.97
CA TRP A 53 3.51 10.84 -0.71
C TRP A 53 4.17 9.48 -0.45
N ASN A 54 3.74 8.42 -1.14
CA ASN A 54 4.28 7.08 -1.06
C ASN A 54 5.05 6.73 -2.36
N PRO A 55 6.40 6.63 -2.30
CA PRO A 55 7.23 6.33 -3.47
C PRO A 55 7.25 4.85 -3.86
N TYR A 56 6.49 3.98 -3.17
CA TYR A 56 6.43 2.55 -3.45
C TYR A 56 5.12 2.24 -4.18
N PRO A 57 5.10 2.21 -5.52
CA PRO A 57 3.84 2.12 -6.29
C PRO A 57 3.08 0.81 -6.04
N ASP A 58 3.79 -0.24 -5.62
CA ASP A 58 3.27 -1.59 -5.41
C ASP A 58 2.73 -1.86 -3.99
N SER A 59 2.76 -0.85 -3.12
CA SER A 59 2.42 -0.98 -1.69
C SER A 59 1.28 -0.04 -1.31
N ARG A 60 0.09 -0.57 -1.03
CA ARG A 60 -1.12 0.23 -0.72
C ARG A 60 -1.98 -0.38 0.37
N LEU A 61 -2.76 0.47 1.05
CA LEU A 61 -3.99 0.05 1.71
C LEU A 61 -5.01 -0.32 0.61
N VAL A 62 -5.12 -1.60 0.28
CA VAL A 62 -5.94 -2.06 -0.87
C VAL A 62 -7.44 -1.97 -0.58
N HIS A 63 -7.85 -2.22 0.66
CA HIS A 63 -9.25 -2.19 1.10
C HIS A 63 -9.34 -2.01 2.62
N GLY A 64 -10.44 -1.43 3.10
CA GLY A 64 -10.73 -1.22 4.52
C GLY A 64 -10.86 0.26 4.88
N ASP A 65 -11.51 0.53 6.01
CA ASP A 65 -11.62 1.88 6.58
C ASP A 65 -10.31 2.21 7.33
N PRO A 66 -9.58 3.27 6.93
CA PRO A 66 -8.36 3.69 7.61
C PRO A 66 -8.52 3.96 9.11
N GLU A 67 -9.72 4.28 9.57
CA GLU A 67 -10.02 4.60 10.98
C GLU A 67 -10.31 3.36 11.83
N THR A 68 -10.33 2.16 11.23
CA THR A 68 -10.54 0.90 11.95
C THR A 68 -9.40 0.66 12.94
N GLU A 69 -9.72 0.43 14.22
CA GLU A 69 -8.75 -0.05 15.20
C GLU A 69 -8.37 -1.50 14.93
N ILE A 70 -7.07 -1.77 14.86
CA ILE A 70 -6.53 -3.10 14.56
C ILE A 70 -5.84 -3.67 15.81
N GLU A 71 -6.26 -4.87 16.20
CA GLU A 71 -5.70 -5.63 17.32
C GLU A 71 -5.16 -7.00 16.86
N GLY A 72 -5.78 -7.60 15.84
CA GLY A 72 -5.36 -8.86 15.24
C GLY A 72 -5.06 -8.74 13.75
N VAL A 73 -3.94 -9.32 13.32
CA VAL A 73 -3.51 -9.33 11.90
C VAL A 73 -3.19 -10.75 11.46
N LEU A 74 -3.61 -11.09 10.23
CA LEU A 74 -3.05 -12.20 9.47
C LEU A 74 -2.07 -11.64 8.44
N TRP A 75 -0.84 -12.13 8.40
CA TRP A 75 0.17 -11.70 7.44
C TRP A 75 0.72 -12.91 6.69
N GLY A 76 1.06 -12.71 5.41
CA GLY A 76 1.67 -13.74 4.57
C GLY A 76 2.39 -13.17 3.35
N ILE A 77 3.21 -14.01 2.72
CA ILE A 77 3.93 -13.63 1.49
C ILE A 77 2.93 -13.54 0.33
N ASP A 78 2.27 -14.65 0.04
CA ASP A 78 1.22 -14.78 -0.96
C ASP A 78 -0.15 -14.74 -0.27
N ILE A 79 -0.81 -13.58 -0.34
CA ILE A 79 -2.21 -13.44 0.08
C ILE A 79 -3.06 -13.44 -1.18
N SER A 80 -3.86 -14.49 -1.34
CA SER A 80 -4.83 -14.64 -2.43
C SER A 80 -6.22 -14.94 -1.87
N THR A 81 -7.15 -15.36 -2.72
CA THR A 81 -8.49 -15.78 -2.30
C THR A 81 -8.45 -16.88 -1.23
N GLY A 82 -7.50 -17.82 -1.30
CA GLY A 82 -7.38 -18.90 -0.31
C GLY A 82 -7.10 -18.39 1.09
N GLU A 83 -6.14 -17.48 1.23
CA GLU A 83 -5.73 -16.89 2.50
C GLU A 83 -6.82 -15.95 3.06
N MET A 84 -7.55 -15.25 2.19
CA MET A 84 -8.70 -14.44 2.60
C MET A 84 -9.83 -15.31 3.17
N VAL A 85 -10.14 -16.44 2.54
CA VAL A 85 -11.12 -17.41 3.06
C VAL A 85 -10.62 -18.05 4.36
N LEU A 86 -9.31 -18.32 4.48
CA LEU A 86 -8.72 -18.81 5.73
C LEU A 86 -8.87 -17.76 6.85
N ALA A 87 -8.60 -16.48 6.57
CA ALA A 87 -8.77 -15.40 7.54
C ALA A 87 -10.22 -15.35 8.05
N ASP A 88 -11.20 -15.38 7.14
CA ASP A 88 -12.62 -15.42 7.50
C ASP A 88 -12.97 -16.66 8.33
N ARG A 89 -12.50 -17.85 7.93
CA ARG A 89 -12.74 -19.10 8.67
C ARG A 89 -12.11 -19.12 10.06
N LEU A 90 -10.95 -18.47 10.23
CA LEU A 90 -10.31 -18.33 11.54
C LEU A 90 -11.08 -17.34 12.42
N ARG A 91 -11.61 -16.25 11.85
CA ARG A 91 -12.52 -15.33 12.55
C ARG A 91 -13.77 -16.03 13.05
N GLU A 92 -14.42 -16.83 12.22
CA GLU A 92 -15.58 -17.65 12.62
C GLU A 92 -15.25 -18.59 13.78
N LYS A 93 -14.01 -19.06 13.89
CA LYS A 93 -13.53 -19.94 14.97
C LYS A 93 -13.03 -19.17 16.20
N GLY A 94 -13.29 -17.87 16.28
CA GLY A 94 -12.98 -17.04 17.45
C GLY A 94 -11.57 -16.45 17.47
N ARG A 95 -10.82 -16.50 16.35
CA ARG A 95 -9.55 -15.77 16.24
C ARG A 95 -9.82 -14.31 15.88
N LEU A 96 -9.24 -13.38 16.62
CA LEU A 96 -9.29 -11.97 16.28
C LEU A 96 -8.39 -11.71 15.05
N ILE A 97 -8.99 -11.28 13.95
CA ILE A 97 -8.30 -10.87 12.72
C ILE A 97 -9.08 -9.69 12.14
N ASP A 98 -8.53 -8.49 12.32
CA ASP A 98 -9.12 -7.23 11.89
C ASP A 98 -8.57 -6.79 10.52
N ALA A 99 -7.33 -7.18 10.21
CA ALA A 99 -6.68 -6.88 8.94
C ALA A 99 -5.87 -8.08 8.39
N VAL A 100 -5.66 -8.05 7.08
CA VAL A 100 -4.77 -8.98 6.36
C VAL A 100 -3.69 -8.17 5.65
N ILE A 101 -2.43 -8.58 5.81
CA ILE A 101 -1.27 -7.93 5.17
C ILE A 101 -0.59 -8.93 4.23
N GLY A 102 -0.52 -8.60 2.94
CA GLY A 102 0.22 -9.37 1.95
C GLY A 102 1.54 -8.71 1.60
N HIS A 103 2.60 -9.50 1.41
CA HIS A 103 3.86 -9.01 0.84
C HIS A 103 3.71 -8.73 -0.65
N HIS A 104 3.24 -9.71 -1.42
CA HIS A 104 3.07 -9.52 -2.85
C HIS A 104 1.89 -8.58 -3.15
N PRO A 105 2.06 -7.62 -4.07
CA PRO A 105 1.01 -6.67 -4.43
C PRO A 105 -0.25 -7.36 -4.93
N PHE A 106 -1.40 -6.93 -4.41
CA PHE A 106 -2.72 -7.43 -4.81
C PHE A 106 -3.70 -6.28 -5.09
N GLY A 107 -4.78 -6.58 -5.83
CA GLY A 107 -5.79 -5.58 -6.17
C GLY A 107 -5.20 -4.35 -6.86
N ARG A 108 -5.52 -3.15 -6.34
CA ARG A 108 -5.08 -1.87 -6.92
C ARG A 108 -3.56 -1.65 -6.91
N ALA A 109 -2.83 -2.37 -6.07
CA ALA A 109 -1.38 -2.26 -5.99
C ALA A 109 -0.66 -3.13 -7.05
N ARG A 110 -1.33 -4.16 -7.58
CA ARG A 110 -0.72 -5.15 -8.48
C ARG A 110 -0.27 -4.59 -9.83
N PRO A 111 -1.05 -3.74 -10.54
CA PRO A 111 -0.63 -3.22 -11.84
C PRO A 111 0.69 -2.43 -11.78
N ALA A 112 0.94 -1.78 -10.65
CA ALA A 112 2.09 -0.89 -10.47
C ALA A 112 3.35 -1.63 -9.98
N PHE A 113 3.29 -2.95 -9.79
CA PHE A 113 4.46 -3.77 -9.46
C PHE A 113 5.58 -3.64 -10.50
N GLY A 114 5.23 -3.53 -11.79
CA GLY A 114 6.22 -3.30 -12.84
C GLY A 114 7.02 -2.02 -12.63
N GLU A 115 6.38 -0.96 -12.16
CA GLU A 115 7.03 0.32 -11.88
C GLU A 115 8.03 0.22 -10.72
N ALA A 116 7.73 -0.60 -9.70
CA ALA A 116 8.63 -0.86 -8.58
C ALA A 116 9.92 -1.60 -8.99
N LEU A 117 9.91 -2.31 -10.12
CA LEU A 117 11.06 -3.05 -10.64
C LEU A 117 11.96 -2.20 -11.55
N HIS A 118 11.56 -0.97 -11.90
CA HIS A 118 12.36 -0.07 -12.70
C HIS A 118 13.43 0.57 -11.83
N LEU A 119 14.57 -0.11 -11.68
CA LEU A 119 15.80 0.50 -11.18
C LEU A 119 16.36 1.42 -12.27
N HIS A 120 16.42 2.72 -11.99
CA HIS A 120 17.11 3.70 -12.83
C HIS A 120 18.64 3.56 -12.69
#